data_AF-A0A242N6Z3-F1
#
_entry.id   AF-A0A242N6Z3-F1
#
_cell.length_a   1.000
_cell.length_b   1.000
_cell.length_c   1.000
_cell.angle_alpha   90.00
_cell.angle_beta   90.00
_cell.angle_gamma   90.00
#
_symmetry.space_group_name_H-M   'P 1'
#
loop_
_entity.id
_entity.type
_entity.pdbx_description
1 polymer ?
#
loop_
_entity_poly.entity_id
_entity_poly.type
_entity_poly.pdbx_seq_one_letter_code
_entity_poly.pdbx_strand_id
1 'polypeptide(L)'
;MSHHLTNLAWDIELRGQQKLVLLALAKRGRQSDAHTAATIPRLVIMCGISDSSVRVQLKALIKRGYVTELPNEGDGERHFRLDVLLPSEAAE
;
A
#
# COMPACT_ATOMS: atom_id res chain seq x y z
N MET A 1 1.29 -11.96 -9.63
CA MET A 1 0.37 -10.81 -9.48
C MET A 1 -0.83 -11.30 -8.71
N SER A 2 -1.25 -10.58 -7.66
CA SER A 2 -2.53 -10.86 -7.00
C SER A 2 -3.63 -10.02 -7.67
N HIS A 3 -4.36 -10.64 -8.60
CA HIS A 3 -5.52 -10.00 -9.26
C HIS A 3 -6.60 -9.65 -8.23
N HIS A 4 -6.77 -10.48 -7.21
CA HIS A 4 -7.73 -10.26 -6.13
C HIS A 4 -7.45 -8.98 -5.32
N LEU A 5 -6.22 -8.79 -4.81
CA LEU A 5 -5.88 -7.60 -4.02
C LEU A 5 -5.93 -6.31 -4.85
N THR A 6 -5.59 -6.42 -6.13
CA THR A 6 -5.64 -5.27 -7.05
C THR A 6 -7.08 -4.85 -7.32
N ASN A 7 -8.00 -5.79 -7.45
CA ASN A 7 -9.44 -5.50 -7.60
C ASN A 7 -10.01 -4.86 -6.34
N LEU A 8 -9.70 -5.41 -5.15
CA LEU A 8 -10.11 -4.79 -3.88
C LEU A 8 -9.57 -3.36 -3.73
N ALA A 9 -8.32 -3.14 -4.10
CA ALA A 9 -7.72 -1.81 -4.11
C ALA A 9 -8.40 -0.86 -5.13
N TRP A 10 -8.99 -1.38 -6.21
CA TRP A 10 -9.76 -0.61 -7.19
C TRP A 10 -11.12 -0.15 -6.65
N ASP A 11 -11.74 -0.91 -5.75
CA ASP A 11 -13.04 -0.55 -5.16
C ASP A 11 -12.94 0.57 -4.11
N ILE A 12 -11.75 0.82 -3.56
CA ILE A 12 -11.54 1.89 -2.56
C ILE A 12 -11.48 3.28 -3.23
N GLU A 13 -12.34 4.20 -2.81
CA GLU A 13 -12.35 5.57 -3.33
C GLU A 13 -11.14 6.41 -2.83
N LEU A 14 -10.05 6.37 -3.60
CA LEU A 14 -8.86 7.21 -3.39
C LEU A 14 -8.57 8.05 -4.63
N ARG A 15 -8.06 9.27 -4.41
CA ARG A 15 -7.73 10.20 -5.50
C ARG A 15 -6.25 10.15 -5.86
N GLY A 16 -5.97 10.24 -7.17
CA GLY A 16 -4.65 10.51 -7.72
C GLY A 16 -3.53 9.58 -7.21
N GLN A 17 -2.48 10.17 -6.66
CA GLN A 17 -1.25 9.46 -6.29
C GLN A 17 -1.46 8.43 -5.16
N GLN A 18 -2.45 8.60 -4.28
CA GLN A 18 -2.76 7.62 -3.23
C GLN A 18 -3.22 6.29 -3.82
N LYS A 19 -4.09 6.36 -4.82
CA LYS A 19 -4.59 5.19 -5.55
C LYS A 19 -3.44 4.45 -6.23
N LEU A 20 -2.53 5.19 -6.88
CA LEU A 20 -1.37 4.61 -7.55
C LEU A 20 -0.47 3.83 -6.58
N VAL A 21 -0.15 4.42 -5.43
CA VAL A 21 0.69 3.76 -4.42
C VAL A 21 -0.01 2.52 -3.85
N LEU A 22 -1.32 2.59 -3.57
CA LEU A 22 -2.07 1.43 -3.08
C LEU A 22 -2.10 0.29 -4.11
N LEU A 23 -2.36 0.60 -5.38
CA LEU A 23 -2.35 -0.39 -6.47
C LEU A 23 -0.96 -0.99 -6.69
N ALA A 24 0.10 -0.19 -6.54
CA ALA A 24 1.48 -0.67 -6.65
C ALA A 24 1.82 -1.69 -5.56
N LEU A 25 1.35 -1.46 -4.33
CA LEU A 25 1.44 -2.42 -3.23
C LEU A 25 0.59 -3.66 -3.50
N ALA A 26 -0.70 -3.48 -3.86
CA ALA A 26 -1.64 -4.57 -4.14
C ALA A 26 -1.17 -5.54 -5.23
N LYS A 27 -0.55 -5.01 -6.29
CA LYS A 27 0.04 -5.81 -7.37
C LYS A 27 1.12 -6.77 -6.88
N ARG A 28 1.83 -6.41 -5.81
CA ARG A 28 2.95 -7.17 -5.22
C ARG A 28 2.53 -8.01 -4.01
N GLY A 29 1.35 -7.80 -3.47
CA GLY A 29 0.86 -8.54 -2.31
C GLY A 29 0.66 -10.02 -2.60
N ARG A 30 1.05 -10.86 -1.65
CA ARG A 30 0.69 -12.28 -1.65
C ARG A 30 -0.79 -12.41 -1.28
N GLN A 31 -1.55 -13.19 -2.06
CA GLN A 31 -2.99 -13.32 -1.89
C GLN A 31 -3.38 -13.96 -0.55
N SER A 32 -2.54 -14.84 0.01
CA SER A 32 -2.81 -15.54 1.28
C SER A 32 -2.90 -14.60 2.47
N ASP A 33 -1.97 -13.65 2.58
CA ASP A 33 -1.73 -12.90 3.82
C ASP A 33 -1.78 -11.38 3.63
N ALA A 34 -2.10 -10.92 2.41
CA ALA A 34 -2.08 -9.52 1.99
C ALA A 34 -0.75 -8.78 2.26
N HIS A 35 0.32 -9.54 2.49
CA HIS A 35 1.65 -9.01 2.78
C HIS A 35 2.41 -8.65 1.51
N THR A 36 3.05 -7.49 1.54
CA THR A 36 3.86 -6.93 0.48
C THR A 36 5.18 -6.42 1.04
N ALA A 37 6.29 -6.86 0.45
CA ALA A 37 7.59 -6.21 0.65
C ALA A 37 7.85 -5.21 -0.49
N ALA A 38 8.18 -3.97 -0.14
CA ALA A 38 8.52 -2.93 -1.09
C ALA A 38 9.53 -1.93 -0.51
N THR A 39 10.42 -1.45 -1.37
CA THR A 39 11.32 -0.32 -1.06
C THR A 39 10.75 0.97 -1.65
N ILE A 40 11.05 2.12 -1.03
CA ILE A 40 10.62 3.44 -1.55
C ILE A 40 11.13 3.67 -2.99
N PRO A 41 12.41 3.40 -3.35
CA PRO A 41 12.88 3.56 -4.72
C PRO A 41 12.10 2.73 -5.74
N ARG A 42 11.66 1.52 -5.36
CA ARG A 42 10.84 0.69 -6.24
C ARG A 42 9.45 1.29 -6.44
N LEU A 43 8.85 1.82 -5.38
CA LEU A 43 7.55 2.50 -5.46
C LEU A 43 7.62 3.78 -6.29
N VAL A 44 8.73 4.53 -6.23
CA VAL A 44 9.01 5.68 -7.09
C VAL A 44 8.94 5.29 -8.56
N ILE A 45 9.66 4.24 -8.95
CA ILE A 45 9.67 3.73 -10.33
C ILE A 45 8.29 3.24 -10.76
N MET A 46 7.59 2.50 -9.88
CA MET A 46 6.29 1.92 -10.21
C MET A 46 5.17 2.97 -10.32
N CYS A 47 5.20 4.00 -9.48
CA CYS A 47 4.17 5.03 -9.43
C CYS A 47 4.47 6.22 -10.32
N GLY A 48 5.72 6.39 -10.77
CA GLY A 48 6.15 7.55 -11.57
C GLY A 48 6.10 8.87 -10.81
N ILE A 49 6.34 8.85 -9.49
CA ILE A 49 6.30 10.03 -8.61
C ILE A 49 7.56 10.11 -7.75
N SER A 50 7.86 11.29 -7.20
CA SER A 50 9.05 11.51 -6.36
C SER A 50 9.07 10.66 -5.08
N ASP A 51 10.27 10.38 -4.54
CA ASP A 51 10.45 9.69 -3.25
C ASP A 51 9.66 10.37 -2.12
N SER A 52 9.74 11.71 -2.06
CA SER A 52 8.99 12.50 -1.08
C SER A 52 7.47 12.31 -1.21
N SER A 53 6.94 12.25 -2.44
CA SER A 53 5.52 12.01 -2.68
C SER A 53 5.12 10.60 -2.25
N VAL A 54 5.91 9.57 -2.62
CA VAL A 54 5.66 8.20 -2.16
C VAL A 54 5.54 8.13 -0.64
N ARG A 55 6.46 8.75 0.11
CA ARG A 55 6.42 8.76 1.58
C ARG A 55 5.19 9.46 2.12
N VAL A 56 4.78 10.59 1.54
CA VAL A 56 3.56 11.31 1.93
C VAL A 56 2.32 10.45 1.71
N GLN A 57 2.20 9.81 0.53
CA GLN A 57 1.04 8.98 0.24
C GLN A 57 1.01 7.70 1.08
N LEU A 58 2.16 7.06 1.34
CA LEU A 58 2.24 5.92 2.26
C LEU A 58 1.75 6.29 3.66
N LYS A 59 2.23 7.41 4.22
CA LYS A 59 1.75 7.90 5.53
C LYS A 59 0.25 8.16 5.52
N ALA A 60 -0.29 8.71 4.44
CA ALA A 60 -1.73 8.95 4.31
C ALA A 60 -2.54 7.65 4.24
N LEU A 61 -2.05 6.64 3.51
CA LEU A 61 -2.68 5.31 3.43
C LEU A 61 -2.65 4.60 4.79
N ILE A 62 -1.54 4.71 5.53
CA ILE A 62 -1.41 4.17 6.89
C ILE A 62 -2.38 4.87 7.84
N LYS A 63 -2.42 6.20 7.81
CA LYS A 63 -3.35 6.99 8.64
C LYS A 63 -4.82 6.64 8.38
N ARG A 64 -5.15 6.27 7.14
CA ARG A 64 -6.50 5.86 6.72
C ARG A 64 -6.82 4.40 7.00
N GLY A 65 -5.86 3.61 7.52
CA GLY A 65 -6.08 2.19 7.82
C GLY A 65 -6.10 1.26 6.60
N TYR A 66 -5.72 1.73 5.41
CA TYR A 66 -5.67 0.86 4.21
C TYR A 66 -4.38 0.05 4.11
N VAL A 67 -3.33 0.48 4.83
CA VAL A 67 -2.02 -0.15 4.83
C VAL A 67 -1.46 -0.14 6.24
N THR A 68 -1.00 -1.26 6.74
CA THR A 68 -0.20 -1.33 7.96
C THR A 68 1.27 -1.53 7.61
N GLU A 69 2.14 -0.64 8.09
CA GLU A 69 3.60 -0.86 8.05
C GLU A 69 3.95 -1.83 9.19
N LEU A 70 4.53 -2.98 8.85
CA LEU A 70 4.97 -3.98 9.81
C LEU A 70 6.38 -3.64 10.28
N PRO A 71 6.70 -3.86 11.58
CA PRO A 71 8.06 -3.71 12.06
C PRO A 71 8.97 -4.66 11.28
N ASN A 72 10.10 -4.13 10.83
CA ASN A 72 11.09 -4.92 10.11
C ASN A 72 12.33 -5.12 10.99
N GLU A 73 12.83 -6.35 11.06
CA GLU A 73 14.05 -6.70 11.80
C GLU A 73 15.34 -6.62 10.92
N GLY A 74 15.26 -6.23 9.63
CA GLY A 74 16.47 -5.99 8.84
C GLY A 74 16.31 -5.52 7.37
N ASP A 75 17.45 -5.13 6.78
CA ASP A 75 17.80 -4.95 5.36
C ASP A 75 17.07 -3.90 4.48
N GLY A 76 16.48 -2.86 5.07
CA GLY A 76 16.05 -1.66 4.34
C GLY A 76 14.80 -1.81 3.44
N GLU A 77 14.31 -3.03 3.24
CA GLU A 77 12.96 -3.28 2.75
C GLU A 77 11.92 -2.84 3.78
N ARG A 78 10.72 -2.49 3.34
CA ARG A 78 9.59 -2.21 4.23
C ARG A 78 8.51 -3.23 3.95
N HIS A 79 8.00 -3.82 5.03
CA HIS A 79 6.92 -4.79 4.96
C HIS A 79 5.61 -4.06 5.22
N PHE A 80 4.67 -4.25 4.32
CA PHE A 80 3.34 -3.67 4.39
C PHE A 80 2.30 -4.79 4.36
N ARG A 81 1.25 -4.65 5.15
CA ARG A 81 0.01 -5.41 4.99
C ARG A 81 -1.03 -4.50 4.35
N LEU A 82 -1.75 -5.02 3.36
CA LEU A 82 -2.90 -4.33 2.78
C LEU A 82 -4.13 -4.70 3.60
N ASP A 83 -4.70 -3.74 4.30
CA ASP A 83 -5.89 -3.93 5.14
C ASP A 83 -7.17 -3.53 4.40
N VAL A 84 -7.15 -3.68 3.07
CA VAL A 84 -8.26 -3.37 2.15
C VAL A 84 -9.52 -4.22 2.35
N LEU A 85 -9.50 -5.15 3.32
CA LEU A 85 -10.61 -6.00 3.73
C LEU A 85 -11.31 -5.52 5.00
N LEU A 86 -10.75 -4.55 5.73
CA LEU A 86 -11.39 -4.00 6.91
C LEU A 86 -12.20 -2.77 6.48
N PRO A 87 -13.55 -2.83 6.50
CA PRO A 87 -14.34 -1.63 6.36
C PRO A 87 -13.90 -0.65 7.44
N SER A 88 -13.69 0.59 7.04
CA SER A 88 -13.42 1.73 7.91
C SER A 88 -14.64 2.01 8.81
N GLU A 89 -14.93 1.14 9.76
CA GLU A 89 -15.84 1.36 10.89
C GLU A 89 -15.07 1.85 12.14
N ALA A 90 -13.95 2.55 11.95
CA ALA A 90 -13.14 3.09 13.03
C ALA A 90 -12.95 4.62 12.91
N ALA A 91 -14.01 5.32 12.49
CA ALA A 91 -14.07 6.78 12.51
C ALA A 91 -15.49 7.24 12.86
N GLU A 92 -15.88 6.98 14.12
CA GLU A 92 -16.88 7.78 14.85
C GLU A 92 -16.19 8.47 16.02
#